data_AF-A0A924YW72-F1
#
_entry.id   AF-A0A924YW72-F1
#
_cell.length_a   1.000
_cell.length_b   1.000
_cell.length_c   1.000
_cell.angle_alpha   90.00
_cell.angle_beta   90.00
_cell.angle_gamma   90.00
#
_symmetry.space_group_name_H-M   'P 1'
#
loop_
_entity.id
_entity.type
_entity.pdbx_description
1 polymer ?
#
loop_
_entity_poly.entity_id
_entity_poly.type
_entity_poly.pdbx_seq_one_letter_code
_entity_poly.pdbx_strand_id
1 'polypeptide(L)' 'KPKSSPALEAQVKKFIGSLDDRGAWVEDGQLKYHGKADPTRRVIDSQTFIRNIGTLSRYLAAAKGS' A
#
# COMPACT_ATOMS: atom_id res chain seq x y z
N LYS A 1 -21.74 12.82 4.17
CA LYS A 1 -20.72 11.88 4.70
C LYS A 1 -20.23 11.02 3.54
N PRO A 2 -18.91 10.81 3.35
CA PRO A 2 -18.43 9.90 2.31
C PRO A 2 -18.97 8.50 2.57
N LYS A 3 -19.41 7.81 1.52
CA LYS A 3 -19.97 6.44 1.59
C LYS A 3 -19.02 5.49 0.88
N SER A 4 -18.86 4.28 1.43
CA SER A 4 -18.06 3.23 0.79
C SER A 4 -18.61 2.93 -0.61
N SER A 5 -17.73 2.74 -1.60
CA SER A 5 -18.11 2.28 -2.93
C SER A 5 -17.52 0.88 -3.18
N PRO A 6 -18.16 0.02 -3.99
CA PRO A 6 -17.62 -1.30 -4.33
C PRO A 6 -16.22 -1.25 -4.92
N ALA A 7 -15.91 -0.20 -5.69
CA ALA A 7 -14.58 0.03 -6.24
C ALA A 7 -13.53 0.31 -5.15
N LEU A 8 -13.89 1.10 -4.13
CA LEU A 8 -13.02 1.39 -2.99
C LEU A 8 -12.77 0.12 -2.15
N GLU A 9 -13.81 -0.68 -1.93
CA GLU A 9 -13.69 -1.97 -1.22
C GLU A 9 -12.78 -2.96 -1.97
N ALA A 10 -12.96 -3.09 -3.29
CA ALA A 10 -12.12 -3.94 -4.11
C ALA A 10 -10.65 -3.49 -4.08
N GLN A 11 -10.41 -2.17 -4.13
CA GLN A 11 -9.06 -1.61 -4.04
C GLN A 11 -8.42 -1.89 -2.67
N VAL A 12 -9.17 -1.73 -1.58
CA VAL A 12 -8.71 -2.05 -0.23
C VAL A 12 -8.39 -3.54 -0.08
N LYS A 13 -9.26 -4.43 -0.55
CA LYS A 13 -9.01 -5.88 -0.54
C LYS A 13 -7.73 -6.23 -1.29
N LYS A 14 -7.50 -5.63 -2.45
CA LYS A 14 -6.28 -5.82 -3.23
C LYS A 14 -5.04 -5.38 -2.46
N PHE A 15 -5.09 -4.22 -1.79
CA PHE A 15 -3.95 -3.71 -1.03
C PHE A 15 -3.64 -4.55 0.20
N ILE A 16 -4.65 -5.00 0.93
CA ILE A 16 -4.44 -5.91 2.07
C ILE A 16 -3.89 -7.25 1.57
N GLY A 17 -4.43 -7.78 0.48
CA GLY A 17 -3.98 -9.05 -0.11
C GLY A 17 -2.58 -9.00 -0.75
N SER A 18 -2.00 -7.81 -0.97
CA SER A 18 -0.64 -7.66 -1.49
C SER A 18 0.43 -7.50 -0.41
N LEU A 19 0.04 -7.53 0.87
CA LEU A 19 1.00 -7.53 1.97
C LEU A 19 1.75 -8.86 2.02
N ASP A 20 3.04 -8.81 2.32
CA ASP A 20 3.79 -10.01 2.69
C ASP A 20 3.44 -10.47 4.12
N ASP A 21 4.04 -11.59 4.57
CA ASP A 21 3.79 -12.16 5.89
C ASP A 21 4.14 -11.23 7.07
N ARG A 22 4.90 -10.16 6.81
CA ARG A 22 5.28 -9.15 7.81
C ARG A 22 4.33 -7.96 7.82
N GLY A 23 3.33 -7.94 6.93
CA GLY A 23 2.44 -6.81 6.74
C GLY A 23 3.10 -5.66 5.98
N ALA A 24 4.04 -5.93 5.08
CA ALA A 24 4.70 -4.91 4.26
C ALA A 24 4.27 -4.97 2.78
N TRP A 25 4.09 -3.79 2.16
CA TRP A 25 4.01 -3.66 0.71
C TRP A 25 5.42 -3.62 0.13
N VAL A 26 5.91 -4.79 -0.25
CA VAL A 26 7.26 -4.95 -0.79
C VAL A 26 7.20 -5.05 -2.30
N GLU A 27 8.01 -4.24 -2.97
CA GLU A 27 8.13 -4.18 -4.41
C GLU A 27 9.53 -4.62 -4.84
N ASP A 28 9.64 -5.12 -6.07
CA ASP A 28 10.94 -5.43 -6.65
C ASP A 28 11.64 -4.12 -7.02
N GLY A 29 12.85 -3.93 -6.49
CA GLY A 29 13.59 -2.69 -6.66
C GLY A 29 14.92 -2.70 -5.94
N GLN A 30 15.75 -1.69 -6.22
CA GLN A 30 17.05 -1.51 -5.58
C GLN A 30 17.09 -0.18 -4.81
N LEU A 31 17.90 -0.12 -3.76
CA LEU A 31 18.17 1.13 -3.07
C LEU A 31 18.93 2.07 -3.99
N LYS A 32 18.42 3.31 -4.15
CA LYS A 32 18.98 4.29 -5.08
C LYS A 32 20.39 4.76 -4.71
N TYR A 33 20.78 4.62 -3.44
CA TYR A 33 22.01 5.21 -2.88
C TYR A 33 23.23 4.29 -2.85
N HIS A 34 23.08 2.97 -2.98
CA HIS A 34 24.19 2.01 -2.82
C HIS A 34 24.77 1.47 -4.14
N GLY A 35 24.36 2.03 -5.28
CA GLY A 35 24.86 1.62 -6.59
C GLY A 35 24.38 0.24 -7.03
N LYS A 36 24.71 -0.14 -8.28
CA LYS A 36 24.20 -1.37 -8.92
C LYS A 36 24.59 -2.68 -8.21
N ALA A 37 25.59 -2.64 -7.33
CA ALA A 37 26.09 -3.78 -6.57
C ALA A 37 25.24 -4.09 -5.31
N ASP A 38 24.26 -3.25 -4.98
CA ASP A 38 23.40 -3.49 -3.83
C ASP A 38 22.53 -4.76 -4.04
N PRO A 39 22.59 -5.74 -3.12
CA PRO A 39 21.87 -7.00 -3.23
C PRO A 39 20.38 -6.89 -2.89
N THR A 40 19.92 -5.75 -2.38
CA THR A 40 18.52 -5.50 -2.06
C THR A 40 17.72 -5.50 -3.34
N ARG A 41 16.83 -6.50 -3.48
CA ARG A 41 15.89 -6.62 -4.59
C ARG A 41 14.45 -6.38 -4.18
N ARG A 42 14.21 -6.15 -2.89
CA ARG A 42 12.90 -6.07 -2.25
C ARG A 42 12.87 -4.82 -1.39
N VAL A 43 12.13 -3.81 -1.81
CA VAL A 43 12.09 -2.49 -1.16
C VAL A 43 10.66 -2.10 -0.83
N ILE A 44 10.52 -1.25 0.19
CA ILE A 44 9.26 -0.54 0.43
C ILE A 44 9.41 0.84 -0.21
N ASP A 45 8.72 1.06 -1.33
CA ASP A 45 8.67 2.38 -1.93
C ASP A 45 7.78 3.31 -1.07
N SER A 46 8.33 4.46 -0.66
CA SER A 46 7.61 5.40 0.20
C SER A 46 6.35 5.96 -0.48
N GLN A 47 6.36 6.14 -1.81
CA GLN A 47 5.17 6.61 -2.52
C GLN A 47 4.07 5.55 -2.51
N THR A 48 4.42 4.28 -2.73
CA THR A 48 3.46 3.17 -2.58
C THR A 48 2.89 3.12 -1.17
N PHE A 49 3.74 3.19 -0.15
CA PHE A 49 3.31 3.20 1.23
C PHE A 49 2.30 4.33 1.51
N ILE A 50 2.64 5.57 1.13
CA ILE A 50 1.78 6.75 1.34
C ILE A 50 0.43 6.58 0.61
N ARG A 51 0.44 6.12 -0.64
CA ARG A 51 -0.79 5.90 -1.44
C ARG A 51 -1.71 4.86 -0.81
N ASN A 52 -1.15 3.75 -0.32
CA ASN A 52 -1.92 2.67 0.26
C ASN A 52 -2.54 3.08 1.59
N ILE A 53 -1.76 3.71 2.48
CA ILE A 53 -2.25 4.26 3.75
C ILE A 53 -3.34 5.31 3.53
N GLY A 54 -3.17 6.22 2.56
CA GLY A 54 -4.18 7.23 2.23
C GLY A 54 -5.49 6.60 1.75
N THR A 55 -5.42 5.51 0.98
CA THR A 55 -6.62 4.79 0.51
C THR A 55 -7.34 4.07 1.64
N LEU A 56 -6.60 3.37 2.51
CA LEU A 56 -7.17 2.72 3.70
C LEU A 56 -7.84 3.75 4.63
N SER A 57 -7.20 4.90 4.82
CA SER A 57 -7.74 5.99 5.65
C SER A 57 -9.06 6.52 5.11
N ARG A 58 -9.17 6.73 3.79
CA ARG A 58 -10.42 7.14 3.13
C ARG A 58 -11.52 6.09 3.29
N TYR A 59 -11.17 4.80 3.15
CA TYR A 59 -12.11 3.71 3.37
C TYR A 59 -12.64 3.69 4.81
N LEU A 60 -11.77 3.80 5.81
CA LEU A 60 -12.18 3.86 7.22
C LEU A 60 -13.08 5.06 7.52
N ALA A 61 -12.79 6.23 6.93
CA ALA A 61 -13.64 7.41 7.07
C ALA A 61 -15.03 7.21 6.46
N ALA A 62 -15.11 6.51 5.31
CA ALA A 62 -16.37 6.17 4.66
C ALA A 62 -17.16 5.09 5.41
N ALA A 63 -16.47 4.10 6.00
CA ALA A 63 -17.07 3.03 6.79
C ALA A 63 -17.65 3.53 8.11
N LYS A 64 -16.94 4.42 8.84
CA LYS A 64 -17.46 5.11 10.04
C LYS A 64 -18.59 6.10 9.72
N GLY A 65 -18.75 6.42 8.43
CA GLY A 65 -19.78 7.32 7.92
C GLY A 65 -21.10 6.65 7.57
N SER A 66 -21.10 5.33 7.35
CA SER A 66 -22.31 4.52 7.08
C SER A 66 -22.98 4.08 8.37
#